data_AF-A0A1A8DAB6-F1
#
_entry.id   AF-A0A1A8DAB6-F1
#
_cell.length_a   1.000
_cell.length_b   1.000
_cell.length_c   1.000
_cell.angle_alpha   90.00
_cell.angle_beta   90.00
_cell.angle_gamma   90.00
#
_symmetry.space_group_name_H-M   'P 1'
#
loop_
_entity.id
_entity.type
_entity.pdbx_description
1 polymer ?
#
loop_
_entity_poly.entity_id
_entity_poly.type
_entity_poly.pdbx_seq_one_letter_code
_entity_poly.pdbx_strand_id
1 'polypeptide(L)'
;EDLPETYRKGVDLALKMVNSLSSVQHHFLFYKSVEKSATEPGFDVSYILHHFLLRATRCQKGTVETAGCQFREDRPPIDCTVCYKTYRGEIEPEPKPYVHCIQKPALTVGMMNSRRMQCNAVGCNSGAITLLSSIGNE
;
A
#
# COMPACT_ATOMS: atom_id res chain seq x y z
N GLU A 1 14.46 8.71 1.90
CA GLU A 1 14.79 7.74 0.83
C GLU A 1 13.94 8.06 -0.38
N ASP A 2 14.51 7.94 -1.57
CA ASP A 2 13.73 8.06 -2.79
C ASP A 2 12.87 6.80 -2.96
N LEU A 3 11.55 6.95 -2.84
CA LEU A 3 10.60 5.84 -2.95
C LEU A 3 10.20 5.71 -4.43
N PRO A 4 10.41 4.55 -5.09
CA PRO A 4 10.02 4.35 -6.47
C PRO A 4 8.53 4.65 -6.67
N GLU A 5 8.19 5.18 -7.83
CA GLU A 5 6.84 5.68 -8.12
C GLU A 5 5.76 4.61 -7.90
N THR A 6 6.01 3.37 -8.31
CA THR A 6 5.08 2.26 -8.13
C THR A 6 4.67 2.10 -6.67
N TYR A 7 5.62 2.07 -5.74
CA TYR A 7 5.36 2.01 -4.29
C TYR A 7 4.76 3.30 -3.72
N ARG A 8 5.16 4.46 -4.27
CA ARG A 8 4.62 5.76 -3.88
C ARG A 8 3.11 5.84 -4.11
N LYS A 9 2.60 5.35 -5.24
CA LYS A 9 1.16 5.30 -5.52
C LYS A 9 0.37 4.56 -4.41
N GLY A 10 0.91 3.44 -3.90
CA GLY A 10 0.32 2.70 -2.78
C GLY A 10 0.35 3.47 -1.45
N VAL A 11 1.43 4.19 -1.18
CA VAL A 11 1.56 5.07 -0.02
C VAL A 11 0.55 6.23 -0.09
N ASP A 12 0.41 6.86 -1.25
CA ASP A 12 -0.51 7.97 -1.47
C ASP A 12 -1.97 7.53 -1.27
N LEU A 13 -2.31 6.32 -1.74
CA LEU A 13 -3.62 5.71 -1.51
C LEU A 13 -3.91 5.54 -0.01
N ALA A 14 -2.96 5.02 0.76
CA ALA A 14 -3.11 4.87 2.21
C ALA A 14 -3.18 6.22 2.94
N LEU A 15 -2.36 7.18 2.54
CA LEU A 15 -2.35 8.53 3.10
C LEU A 15 -3.69 9.24 2.86
N LYS A 16 -4.26 9.13 1.66
CA LYS A 16 -5.58 9.66 1.34
C LYS A 16 -6.64 9.09 2.28
N MET A 17 -6.63 7.78 2.50
CA MET A 17 -7.54 7.11 3.43
C MET A 17 -7.34 7.60 4.87
N VAL A 18 -6.12 7.51 5.41
CA VAL A 18 -5.80 7.87 6.80
C VAL A 18 -6.10 9.34 7.08
N ASN A 19 -5.64 10.26 6.23
CA ASN A 19 -5.84 11.70 6.44
C ASN A 19 -7.31 12.12 6.26
N SER A 20 -8.14 11.31 5.58
CA SER A 20 -9.59 11.60 5.46
C SER A 20 -10.38 11.32 6.74
N LEU A 21 -9.91 10.41 7.61
CA LEU A 21 -10.60 10.02 8.84
C LEU A 21 -10.93 11.24 9.72
N SER A 22 -12.16 11.31 10.23
CA SER A 22 -12.62 12.44 11.06
C SER A 22 -11.88 12.53 12.40
N SER A 23 -11.42 11.40 12.93
CA SER A 23 -10.64 11.32 14.18
C SER A 23 -9.20 11.81 14.03
N VAL A 24 -8.70 11.98 12.80
CA VAL A 24 -7.35 12.46 12.54
C VAL A 24 -7.31 13.98 12.62
N GLN A 25 -6.53 14.50 13.57
CA GLN A 25 -6.31 15.94 13.77
C GLN A 25 -5.06 16.45 13.08
N HIS A 26 -4.03 15.61 12.98
CA HIS A 26 -2.71 15.98 12.44
C HIS A 26 -2.49 15.34 11.09
N HIS A 27 -1.77 16.03 10.22
CA HIS A 27 -1.41 15.48 8.92
C HIS A 27 -0.39 14.35 9.10
N PHE A 28 -0.66 13.19 8.49
CA PHE A 28 0.27 12.07 8.43
C PHE A 28 1.08 12.13 7.15
N LEU A 29 2.36 11.77 7.24
CA LEU A 29 3.25 11.60 6.09
C LEU A 29 3.93 10.23 6.12
N PHE A 30 4.41 9.81 4.95
CA PHE A 30 5.26 8.63 4.81
C PHE A 30 6.53 8.78 5.64
N TYR A 31 6.81 7.79 6.49
CA TYR A 31 8.01 7.80 7.32
C TYR A 31 9.10 6.90 6.75
N LYS A 32 8.80 5.61 6.58
CA LYS A 32 9.73 4.64 5.99
C LYS A 32 9.03 3.37 5.53
N SER A 33 9.69 2.65 4.62
CA SER A 33 9.29 1.29 4.26
C SER A 33 9.82 0.27 5.26
N VAL A 34 9.08 -0.83 5.41
CA VAL A 34 9.45 -1.98 6.24
C VAL A 34 9.70 -3.20 5.34
N GLU A 35 8.77 -3.48 4.44
CA GLU A 35 8.88 -4.58 3.47
C GLU A 35 8.33 -4.10 2.12
N LYS A 36 8.99 -4.52 1.04
CA LYS A 36 8.58 -4.24 -0.34
C LYS A 36 8.74 -5.52 -1.13
N SER A 37 7.74 -5.87 -1.92
CA SER A 37 7.89 -6.86 -2.97
C SER A 37 7.07 -6.48 -4.19
N ALA A 38 7.57 -6.87 -5.35
CA ALA A 38 6.89 -6.73 -6.62
C ALA A 38 7.09 -8.03 -7.39
N THR A 39 6.01 -8.58 -7.94
CA THR A 39 6.05 -9.75 -8.80
C THR A 39 5.53 -9.37 -10.17
N GLU A 40 6.33 -9.61 -11.20
CA GLU A 40 6.04 -9.24 -12.58
C GLU A 40 5.83 -10.50 -13.42
N PRO A 41 4.58 -11.01 -13.53
CA PRO A 41 4.29 -12.19 -14.36
C PRO A 41 4.50 -11.95 -15.87
N GLY A 42 4.74 -10.72 -16.31
CA GLY A 42 4.86 -10.30 -17.71
C GLY A 42 3.68 -9.45 -18.19
N PHE A 43 3.69 -9.09 -19.47
CA PHE A 43 2.64 -8.28 -20.12
C PHE A 43 2.35 -6.94 -19.42
N ASP A 44 3.39 -6.27 -18.93
CA ASP A 44 3.29 -5.00 -18.18
C ASP A 44 2.42 -5.09 -16.91
N VAL A 45 2.16 -6.29 -16.39
CA VAL A 45 1.44 -6.50 -15.13
C VAL A 45 2.44 -6.69 -14.00
N SER A 46 2.22 -5.99 -12.88
CA SER A 46 2.98 -6.20 -11.64
C SER A 46 2.04 -6.25 -10.44
N TYR A 47 2.27 -7.19 -9.52
CA TYR A 47 1.61 -7.25 -8.22
C TYR A 47 2.53 -6.68 -7.16
N ILE A 48 2.05 -5.65 -6.46
CA ILE A 48 2.83 -4.91 -5.47
C ILE A 48 2.35 -5.27 -4.08
N LEU A 49 3.29 -5.54 -3.17
CA LEU A 49 3.07 -5.53 -1.73
C LEU A 49 4.02 -4.51 -1.11
N HIS A 50 3.45 -3.64 -0.28
CA HIS A 50 4.22 -2.63 0.44
C HIS A 50 3.75 -2.53 1.89
N HIS A 51 4.65 -2.87 2.81
CA HIS A 51 4.50 -2.60 4.24
C HIS A 51 5.36 -1.39 4.59
N PHE A 52 4.74 -0.37 5.19
CA PHE A 52 5.41 0.86 5.56
C PHE A 52 4.78 1.49 6.81
N LEU A 53 5.50 2.48 7.34
CA LEU A 53 5.06 3.27 8.48
C LEU A 53 4.71 4.69 8.03
N LEU A 54 3.61 5.20 8.55
CA LEU A 54 3.23 6.60 8.51
C LEU A 54 3.45 7.21 9.89
N ARG A 55 3.83 8.49 9.93
CA ARG A 55 4.02 9.22 11.19
C ARG A 55 3.24 10.53 11.14
N ALA A 56 2.60 10.85 12.25
CA ALA A 56 1.91 12.13 12.41
C ALA A 56 2.95 13.26 12.36
N THR A 57 2.54 14.40 11.83
CA THR A 57 3.34 15.62 11.83
C THR A 57 2.78 16.64 12.82
N ARG A 58 3.48 17.75 12.99
CA ARG A 58 2.99 18.92 13.76
C ARG A 58 1.96 19.75 13.00
N CYS A 59 1.83 19.53 11.69
CA CYS A 59 0.86 20.23 10.87
C CYS A 59 -0.56 19.72 11.13
N GLN A 60 -1.53 20.63 11.08
CA GLN A 60 -2.94 20.30 11.22
C GLN A 60 -3.45 19.61 9.95
N LYS A 61 -4.49 18.80 10.09
CA LYS A 61 -5.23 18.23 8.96
C LYS A 61 -5.69 19.37 8.03
N GLY A 62 -5.58 19.16 6.71
CA GLY A 62 -5.92 20.17 5.70
C GLY A 62 -4.78 21.11 5.31
N THR A 63 -3.58 20.95 5.89
CA THR A 63 -2.39 21.69 5.43
C THR A 63 -2.08 21.34 3.97
N VAL A 64 -2.02 22.36 3.10
CA VAL A 64 -1.77 22.19 1.66
C VAL A 64 -0.29 21.96 1.38
N GLU A 65 0.59 22.76 2.00
CA GLU A 65 2.04 22.64 1.84
C GLU A 65 2.64 21.80 2.97
N THR A 66 3.00 20.55 2.66
CA THR A 66 3.43 19.58 3.67
C THR A 66 4.95 19.41 3.76
N ALA A 67 5.72 20.04 2.86
CA ALA A 67 7.16 19.90 2.77
C ALA A 67 7.91 20.36 4.03
N GLY A 68 7.36 21.33 4.78
CA GLY A 68 7.92 21.83 6.05
C GLY A 68 7.43 21.09 7.30
N CYS A 69 6.55 20.10 7.16
CA CYS A 69 5.88 19.48 8.30
C CYS A 69 6.80 18.52 9.05
N GLN A 70 7.25 18.93 10.24
CA GLN A 70 8.08 18.08 11.09
C GLN A 70 7.27 16.93 11.70
N PHE A 71 7.89 15.75 11.77
CA PHE A 71 7.31 14.59 12.43
C PHE A 71 7.17 14.79 13.94
N ARG A 72 6.14 14.15 14.50
CA ARG A 72 5.91 14.04 15.94
C ARG A 72 6.58 12.80 16.50
N GLU A 73 7.20 12.97 17.67
CA GLU A 73 7.87 11.87 18.37
C GLU A 73 7.06 11.30 19.53
N ASP A 74 6.03 12.02 19.96
CA ASP A 74 5.19 11.70 21.13
C ASP A 74 4.06 10.71 20.82
N ARG A 75 3.92 10.28 19.57
CA ARG A 75 2.85 9.36 19.13
C ARG A 75 3.44 8.16 18.38
N PRO A 76 2.86 6.96 18.57
CA PRO A 76 3.27 5.80 17.82
C PRO A 76 2.98 5.99 16.31
N PRO A 77 3.79 5.39 15.43
CA PRO A 77 3.50 5.39 14.00
C PRO A 77 2.26 4.56 13.68
N ILE A 78 1.64 4.86 12.53
CA ILE A 78 0.64 4.00 11.92
C ILE A 78 1.38 2.99 11.03
N ASP A 79 1.10 1.72 11.24
CA ASP A 79 1.60 0.60 10.48
C ASP A 79 0.61 0.23 9.38
N CYS A 80 1.04 0.37 8.12
CA CYS A 80 0.21 0.18 6.93
C CYS A 80 0.75 -0.96 6.05
N THR A 81 -0.16 -1.78 5.56
CA THR A 81 0.11 -2.71 4.45
C THR A 81 -0.82 -2.38 3.30
N VAL A 82 -0.26 -2.31 2.10
CA VAL A 82 -0.98 -2.06 0.86
C VAL A 82 -0.58 -3.09 -0.18
N CYS A 83 -1.57 -3.65 -0.89
CA CYS A 83 -1.36 -4.61 -1.96
C CYS A 83 -2.30 -4.35 -3.13
N TYR A 84 -1.77 -4.31 -4.34
CA TYR A 84 -2.53 -4.00 -5.56
C TYR A 84 -1.87 -4.58 -6.80
N LYS A 85 -2.68 -4.73 -7.84
CA LYS A 85 -2.23 -5.01 -9.20
C LYS A 85 -1.95 -3.68 -9.91
N THR A 86 -0.96 -3.71 -10.78
CA THR A 86 -0.71 -2.64 -11.75
C THR A 86 -0.73 -3.19 -13.18
N TYR A 87 -1.08 -2.34 -14.12
CA TYR A 87 -0.91 -2.56 -15.56
C TYR A 87 -0.26 -1.32 -16.17
N ARG A 88 0.86 -1.50 -16.87
CA ARG A 88 1.69 -0.40 -17.42
C ARG A 88 2.04 0.66 -16.37
N GLY A 89 2.29 0.21 -15.13
CA GLY A 89 2.64 1.07 -14.00
C GLY A 89 1.48 1.79 -13.32
N GLU A 90 0.24 1.66 -13.82
CA GLU A 90 -0.95 2.23 -13.20
C GLU A 90 -1.68 1.24 -12.30
N ILE A 91 -2.23 1.72 -11.18
CA ILE A 91 -3.00 0.86 -10.26
C ILE A 91 -4.30 0.43 -10.95
N GLU A 92 -4.48 -0.89 -11.06
CA GLU A 92 -5.71 -1.47 -11.59
C GLU A 92 -6.83 -1.33 -10.54
N PRO A 93 -8.05 -0.92 -10.95
CA PRO A 93 -9.18 -0.83 -10.04
C PRO A 93 -9.70 -2.21 -9.62
N GLU A 94 -9.49 -3.23 -10.46
CA GLU A 94 -9.87 -4.62 -10.18
C GLU A 94 -8.67 -5.58 -10.36
N PRO A 95 -8.41 -6.46 -9.37
CA PRO A 95 -9.09 -6.54 -8.08
C PRO A 95 -8.83 -5.29 -7.24
N LYS A 96 -9.84 -4.87 -6.46
CA LYS A 96 -9.75 -3.70 -5.58
C LYS A 96 -8.46 -3.70 -4.75
N PRO A 97 -7.66 -2.62 -4.77
CA PRO A 97 -6.49 -2.48 -3.91
C PRO A 97 -6.82 -2.71 -2.44
N TYR A 98 -6.04 -3.58 -1.79
CA TYR A 98 -6.12 -3.79 -0.36
C TYR A 98 -5.27 -2.75 0.36
N VAL A 99 -5.88 -2.03 1.31
CA VAL A 99 -5.21 -1.04 2.16
C VAL A 99 -5.65 -1.29 3.59
N HIS A 100 -4.69 -1.51 4.48
CA HIS A 100 -4.99 -1.65 5.90
C HIS A 100 -3.93 -0.97 6.76
N CYS A 101 -4.36 0.04 7.50
CA CYS A 101 -3.54 0.87 8.37
C CYS A 101 -4.06 0.81 9.80
N ILE A 102 -3.16 0.64 10.77
CA ILE A 102 -3.49 0.66 12.20
C ILE A 102 -2.35 1.27 13.01
N GLN A 103 -2.64 1.89 14.15
CA GLN A 103 -1.58 2.29 15.07
C GLN A 103 -0.76 1.07 15.48
N LYS A 104 0.57 1.17 15.34
CA LYS A 104 1.49 0.04 15.52
C LYS A 104 1.27 -0.75 16.84
N PRO A 105 1.02 -0.12 18.00
CA PRO A 105 0.76 -0.85 19.25
C PRO A 105 -0.51 -1.70 19.26
N ALA A 106 -1.50 -1.39 18.42
CA ALA A 106 -2.75 -2.12 18.32
C ALA A 106 -2.72 -3.26 17.28
N LEU A 107 -1.59 -3.44 16.58
CA LEU A 107 -1.43 -4.48 15.57
C LEU A 107 -1.29 -5.86 16.24
N THR A 108 -2.16 -6.80 15.87
CA THR A 108 -2.13 -8.17 16.39
C THR A 108 -1.61 -9.16 15.34
N VAL A 109 -1.17 -10.34 15.80
CA VAL A 109 -0.75 -11.45 14.91
C VAL A 109 -1.89 -11.87 13.97
N GLY A 110 -3.14 -11.90 14.46
CA GLY A 110 -4.31 -12.20 13.63
C GLY A 110 -4.48 -11.20 12.48
N MET A 111 -4.24 -9.92 12.74
CA MET A 111 -4.30 -8.88 11.71
C MET A 111 -3.14 -9.00 10.71
N MET A 112 -1.93 -9.33 11.17
CA MET A 112 -0.80 -9.61 10.27
C MET A 112 -1.09 -10.77 9.32
N ASN A 113 -1.68 -11.86 9.84
CA ASN A 113 -2.08 -13.00 9.01
C ASN A 113 -3.19 -12.64 8.02
N SER A 114 -4.18 -11.87 8.47
CA SER A 114 -5.25 -11.35 7.59
C SER A 114 -4.69 -10.51 6.44
N ARG A 115 -3.74 -9.60 6.72
CA ARG A 115 -3.04 -8.82 5.68
C ARG A 115 -2.39 -9.72 4.63
N ARG A 116 -1.65 -10.75 5.07
CA ARG A 116 -1.01 -11.71 4.15
C ARG A 116 -2.03 -12.40 3.26
N MET A 117 -3.14 -12.88 3.83
CA MET A 117 -4.19 -13.56 3.05
C MET A 117 -4.84 -12.62 2.03
N GLN A 118 -5.15 -11.38 2.42
CA GLN A 118 -5.76 -10.39 1.53
C GLN A 118 -4.83 -9.99 0.38
N CYS A 119 -3.54 -9.79 0.68
CA CYS A 119 -2.54 -9.51 -0.34
C CYS A 119 -2.35 -10.66 -1.33
N ASN A 120 -2.33 -11.91 -0.84
CA ASN A 120 -2.27 -13.08 -1.71
C ASN A 120 -3.50 -13.17 -2.62
N ALA A 121 -4.70 -12.84 -2.10
CA ALA A 121 -5.92 -12.85 -2.90
C ALA A 121 -5.89 -11.82 -4.05
N VAL A 122 -5.28 -10.65 -3.85
CA VAL A 122 -5.06 -9.66 -4.92
C VAL A 122 -4.18 -10.22 -6.04
N GLY A 123 -3.14 -10.98 -5.68
CA GLY A 123 -2.27 -11.66 -6.66
C GLY A 123 -2.94 -12.84 -7.37
N CYS A 124 -3.75 -13.63 -6.65
CA CYS A 124 -4.36 -14.86 -7.18
C CYS A 124 -5.67 -14.64 -7.96
N ASN A 125 -6.52 -13.68 -7.58
CA ASN A 125 -7.82 -13.45 -8.25
C ASN A 125 -7.68 -12.78 -9.62
N SER A 126 -6.49 -12.31 -9.95
CA SER A 126 -6.20 -11.60 -11.19
C SER A 126 -5.88 -12.59 -12.30
N GLY A 127 -6.86 -13.44 -12.66
CA GLY A 127 -6.90 -14.21 -13.88
C GLY A 127 -5.57 -14.80 -14.32
N ALA A 128 -5.13 -15.86 -13.64
CA ALA A 128 -4.33 -16.87 -14.31
C ALA A 128 -5.19 -17.50 -15.41
N ILE A 129 -5.39 -16.78 -16.53
CA ILE A 129 -5.44 -17.45 -17.82
C ILE A 129 -4.01 -17.90 -18.02
N THR A 130 -3.68 -19.04 -17.43
CA THR A 130 -2.65 -19.89 -17.96
C THR A 130 -3.11 -20.19 -19.38
N LEU A 131 -2.67 -19.37 -20.34
CA LEU A 131 -2.58 -19.79 -21.74
C LEU A 131 -1.57 -20.92 -21.72
N LEU A 132 -2.03 -22.10 -21.30
CA LEU A 132 -1.42 -23.36 -21.69
C LEU A 132 -1.54 -23.36 -23.20
N SER A 133 -0.42 -23.01 -23.82
CA SER A 133 -0.18 -23.04 -25.24
C SER A 133 -0.89 -24.24 -25.83
N SER A 134 -1.84 -23.97 -26.73
CA SER A 134 -2.32 -24.94 -27.70
C SER A 134 -1.11 -25.61 -28.33
N ILE A 135 -0.83 -26.85 -27.97
CA ILE A 135 -0.10 -27.77 -28.85
C ILE A 135 -1.13 -28.23 -29.87
N GLY A 136 -1.45 -27.33 -30.80
CA GLY A 136 -1.88 -27.75 -32.11
C GLY A 136 -0.66 -28.36 -32.77
N ASN A 137 -0.73 -29.66 -33.05
CA ASN A 137 -0.10 -30.27 -34.22
C ASN A 137 -0.90 -31.54 -34.53
N GLU A 138 -1.57 -31.46 -35.69
CA GLU A 138 -2.08 -32.49 -36.61
C GLU A 138 -2.47 -33.88 -36.09
#